data_AF-A0A4Q2LYA5-F1
#
_entry.id   AF-A0A4Q2LYA5-F1
#
_cell.length_a   1.000
_cell.length_b   1.000
_cell.length_c   1.000
_cell.angle_alpha   90.00
_cell.angle_beta   90.00
_cell.angle_gamma   90.00
#
_symmetry.space_group_name_H-M   'P 1'
#
loop_
_entity.id
_entity.type
_entity.pdbx_description
1 polymer ?
#
loop_
_entity_poly.entity_id
_entity_poly.type
_entity_poly.pdbx_seq_one_letter_code
_entity_poly.pdbx_strand_id
1 'polypeptide(L)'
;MELHEYLQDPRTDCPRDSHRWQMIFRLTCQMVPNKLVAVRILKDLWAFRSFGLTMRRDHNGIKFAPTIRKGWAWETMEDYEDMRRRYLAPYTEEIKILVRKVEEETD
;
A
#
# COMPACT_ATOMS: atom_id res chain seq x y z
N MET A 1 -15.89 6.07 -7.77
CA MET A 1 -15.63 5.12 -6.68
C MET A 1 -15.87 5.80 -5.36
N GLU A 2 -16.70 5.19 -4.55
CA GLU A 2 -17.04 5.61 -3.19
C GLU A 2 -15.90 5.25 -2.22
N LEU A 3 -15.82 5.95 -1.08
CA LEU A 3 -14.71 5.78 -0.14
C LEU A 3 -14.60 4.33 0.39
N HIS A 4 -15.74 3.66 0.60
CA HIS A 4 -15.78 2.31 1.16
C HIS A 4 -15.18 1.25 0.21
N GLU A 5 -15.18 1.50 -1.11
CA GLU A 5 -14.60 0.59 -2.10
C GLU A 5 -13.07 0.50 -1.95
N TYR A 6 -12.44 1.59 -1.48
CA TYR A 6 -11.00 1.61 -1.20
C TYR A 6 -10.60 0.83 0.05
N LEU A 7 -11.55 0.35 0.85
CA LEU A 7 -11.28 -0.49 2.02
C LEU A 7 -11.20 -1.98 1.67
N GLN A 8 -11.50 -2.33 0.41
CA GLN A 8 -11.40 -3.69 -0.10
C GLN A 8 -10.09 -3.86 -0.88
N ASP A 9 -9.44 -5.02 -0.74
CA ASP A 9 -8.27 -5.34 -1.55
C ASP A 9 -8.67 -5.48 -3.02
N PRO A 10 -8.14 -4.63 -3.93
CA PRO A 10 -8.47 -4.71 -5.35
C PRO A 10 -7.89 -5.94 -6.04
N ARG A 11 -6.98 -6.67 -5.38
CA ARG A 11 -6.30 -7.85 -5.92
C ARG A 11 -6.69 -9.12 -5.18
N THR A 12 -7.97 -9.48 -5.32
CA THR A 12 -8.51 -10.75 -4.81
C THR A 12 -7.86 -11.98 -5.44
N ASP A 13 -7.21 -11.81 -6.60
CA ASP A 13 -6.40 -12.80 -7.29
C ASP A 13 -5.05 -13.11 -6.59
N CYS A 14 -4.63 -12.27 -5.63
CA CYS A 14 -3.38 -12.40 -4.91
C CYS A 14 -3.59 -12.50 -3.39
N PRO A 15 -4.04 -13.65 -2.86
CA PRO A 15 -4.51 -13.78 -1.48
C PRO A 15 -3.39 -13.72 -0.43
N ARG A 16 -2.12 -13.93 -0.82
CA ARG A 16 -0.99 -14.12 0.10
C ARG A 16 -0.80 -12.97 1.10
N ASP A 17 -1.01 -11.74 0.66
CA ASP A 17 -0.84 -10.54 1.46
C ASP A 17 -2.14 -9.72 1.60
N SER A 18 -3.27 -10.28 1.15
CA SER A 18 -4.55 -9.56 1.09
C SER A 18 -5.01 -9.07 2.46
N HIS A 19 -4.86 -9.89 3.50
CA HIS A 19 -5.19 -9.51 4.88
C HIS A 19 -4.39 -8.29 5.38
N ARG A 20 -3.11 -8.18 5.00
CA ARG A 20 -2.24 -7.03 5.34
C ARG A 20 -2.68 -5.76 4.62
N TRP A 21 -3.09 -5.88 3.35
CA TRP A 21 -3.63 -4.76 2.59
C TRP A 21 -4.97 -4.27 3.16
N GLN A 22 -5.89 -5.18 3.47
CA GLN A 22 -7.13 -4.79 4.14
C GLN A 22 -6.86 -4.09 5.48
N MET A 23 -5.87 -4.57 6.24
CA MET A 23 -5.45 -3.94 7.49
C MET A 23 -4.91 -2.53 7.26
N ILE A 24 -3.96 -2.34 6.33
CA ILE A 24 -3.36 -1.01 6.11
C ILE A 24 -4.41 0.01 5.66
N PHE A 25 -5.39 -0.39 4.85
CA PHE A 25 -6.47 0.49 4.41
C PHE A 25 -7.35 0.96 5.57
N ARG A 26 -7.70 0.05 6.48
CA ARG A 26 -8.46 0.39 7.69
C ARG A 26 -7.65 1.28 8.63
N LEU A 27 -6.39 0.93 8.88
CA LEU A 27 -5.49 1.70 9.73
C LEU A 27 -5.25 3.10 9.17
N THR A 28 -5.19 3.28 7.86
CA THR A 28 -5.04 4.61 7.23
C THR A 28 -6.18 5.54 7.66
N CYS A 29 -7.42 5.06 7.65
CA CYS A 29 -8.60 5.84 8.07
C CYS A 29 -8.64 6.14 9.58
N GLN A 30 -8.07 5.23 10.38
CA GLN A 30 -8.07 5.30 11.85
C GLN A 30 -6.94 6.15 12.43
N MET A 31 -5.73 6.00 11.89
CA MET A 31 -4.50 6.53 12.49
C MET A 31 -4.05 7.85 11.90
N VAL A 32 -4.40 8.16 10.64
CA VAL A 32 -4.01 9.43 10.00
C VAL A 32 -5.01 10.53 10.44
N PRO A 33 -4.58 11.55 11.23
CA PRO A 33 -5.51 12.50 11.84
C PRO A 33 -6.20 13.41 10.81
N ASN A 34 -5.44 13.86 9.82
CA ASN A 34 -5.97 14.69 8.75
C ASN A 34 -6.73 13.83 7.74
N LYS A 35 -8.05 13.98 7.68
CA LYS A 35 -8.93 13.16 6.83
C LYS A 35 -8.67 13.31 5.33
N LEU A 36 -8.24 14.48 4.87
CA LEU A 36 -7.90 14.68 3.46
C LEU A 36 -6.61 13.92 3.10
N VAL A 37 -5.62 13.96 4.00
CA VAL A 37 -4.37 13.19 3.84
C VAL A 37 -4.65 11.69 3.92
N ALA A 38 -5.47 11.24 4.86
CA ALA A 38 -5.88 9.84 4.98
C ALA A 38 -6.52 9.32 3.69
N VAL A 39 -7.44 10.10 3.11
CA VAL A 39 -8.10 9.75 1.84
C VAL A 39 -7.10 9.71 0.68
N ARG A 40 -6.11 10.61 0.65
CA ARG A 40 -5.07 10.58 -0.38
C ARG A 40 -4.20 9.32 -0.25
N ILE A 41 -3.64 9.08 0.93
CA ILE A 41 -2.80 7.88 1.20
C ILE A 41 -3.56 6.61 0.85
N LEU A 42 -4.83 6.50 1.28
CA LEU A 42 -5.67 5.34 1.00
C LEU A 42 -5.81 5.10 -0.50
N LYS A 43 -6.14 6.14 -1.27
CA LYS A 43 -6.29 6.05 -2.74
C LYS A 43 -4.98 5.65 -3.42
N ASP A 44 -3.87 6.26 -2.99
CA ASP A 44 -2.57 5.98 -3.58
C ASP A 44 -2.13 4.54 -3.25
N LEU A 45 -2.20 4.11 -1.99
CA LEU A 45 -1.91 2.72 -1.59
C LEU A 45 -2.79 1.70 -2.32
N TRP A 46 -4.09 1.97 -2.46
CA TRP A 46 -5.01 1.12 -3.20
C TRP A 46 -4.62 1.02 -4.69
N ALA A 47 -4.29 2.15 -5.33
CA ALA A 47 -3.85 2.15 -6.72
C ALA A 47 -2.55 1.38 -6.91
N PHE A 48 -1.56 1.56 -6.03
CA PHE A 48 -0.32 0.77 -6.06
C PHE A 48 -0.60 -0.71 -5.87
N ARG A 49 -1.52 -1.11 -4.98
CA ARG A 49 -1.93 -2.51 -4.85
C ARG A 49 -2.53 -3.05 -6.14
N SER A 50 -3.44 -2.29 -6.79
CA SER A 50 -4.01 -2.65 -8.09
C SER A 50 -2.94 -2.84 -9.17
N PHE A 51 -1.85 -2.05 -9.12
CA PHE A 51 -0.71 -2.14 -10.02
C PHE A 51 0.30 -3.24 -9.68
N GLY A 52 0.05 -4.01 -8.62
CA GLY A 52 0.83 -5.19 -8.28
C GLY A 52 1.84 -4.98 -7.17
N LEU A 53 1.68 -3.95 -6.33
CA LEU A 53 2.46 -3.80 -5.11
C LEU A 53 2.06 -4.90 -4.13
N THR A 54 3.05 -5.56 -3.56
CA THR A 54 2.85 -6.61 -2.54
C THR A 54 3.50 -6.23 -1.23
N MET A 55 2.98 -6.72 -0.10
CA MET A 55 3.63 -6.66 1.20
C MET A 55 4.35 -7.97 1.48
N ARG A 56 5.68 -7.93 1.50
CA ARG A 56 6.53 -9.09 1.78
C ARG A 56 7.20 -8.93 3.12
N ARG A 57 7.32 -10.04 3.83
CA ARG A 57 8.10 -10.10 5.07
C ARG A 57 9.53 -10.54 4.76
N ASP A 58 10.50 -9.82 5.30
CA ASP A 58 11.89 -10.25 5.39
C ASP A 58 12.38 -10.23 6.86
N HIS A 59 13.68 -10.45 7.08
CA HIS A 59 14.29 -10.47 8.42
C HIS A 59 14.23 -9.12 9.15
N ASN A 60 13.92 -8.03 8.44
CA ASN A 60 13.76 -6.67 8.98
C ASN A 60 12.29 -6.22 8.97
N GLY A 61 11.34 -7.15 8.81
CA GLY A 61 9.90 -6.88 8.91
C GLY A 61 9.18 -6.78 7.56
N ILE A 62 8.03 -6.10 7.56
CA ILE A 62 7.16 -6.00 6.38
C ILE A 62 7.60 -4.83 5.48
N LYS A 63 7.72 -5.08 4.18
CA LYS A 63 8.10 -4.09 3.16
C LYS A 63 7.24 -4.19 1.92
N PHE A 64 7.13 -3.07 1.20
CA PHE A 64 6.54 -3.05 -0.12
C PHE A 64 7.50 -3.62 -1.17
N ALA A 65 6.98 -4.50 -2.02
CA ALA A 65 7.71 -5.14 -3.10
C ALA A 65 6.88 -5.04 -4.39
N PRO A 66 7.31 -4.25 -5.39
CA PRO A 66 6.60 -4.14 -6.66
C PRO A 66 6.77 -5.41 -7.49
N THR A 67 5.79 -5.67 -8.34
CA THR A 67 5.89 -6.71 -9.36
C THR A 67 6.36 -6.06 -10.65
N ILE A 68 7.64 -6.22 -10.98
CA ILE A 68 8.24 -5.65 -12.19
C ILE A 68 8.07 -6.63 -13.35
N ARG A 69 7.35 -6.21 -14.40
CA ARG A 69 7.07 -7.06 -15.57
C ARG A 69 6.78 -6.21 -16.80
N LYS A 70 7.31 -6.61 -17.96
CA LYS A 70 7.02 -5.97 -19.25
C LYS A 70 5.51 -5.99 -19.54
N GLY A 71 4.96 -4.86 -20.00
CA GLY A 71 3.54 -4.69 -20.29
C GLY A 71 2.64 -4.55 -19.06
N TRP A 72 3.22 -4.30 -17.87
CA TRP A 72 2.50 -4.02 -16.63
C TRP A 72 2.71 -2.56 -16.22
N ALA A 73 2.06 -2.13 -15.13
CA ALA A 73 2.14 -0.76 -14.62
C ALA A 73 3.57 -0.29 -14.29
N TRP A 74 4.46 -1.23 -13.91
CA TRP A 74 5.89 -0.98 -13.76
C TRP A 74 6.68 -1.99 -14.58
N GLU A 75 7.35 -1.52 -15.62
CA GLU A 75 8.19 -2.37 -16.47
C GLU A 75 9.61 -2.45 -15.93
N THR A 76 10.05 -1.42 -15.22
CA THR A 76 11.34 -1.33 -14.56
C THR A 76 11.18 -0.90 -13.10
N MET A 77 12.24 -1.13 -12.31
CA MET A 77 12.28 -0.62 -10.93
C MET A 77 12.29 0.92 -10.90
N GLU A 78 12.85 1.56 -11.92
CA GLU A 78 12.90 3.02 -12.06
C GLU A 78 11.48 3.61 -12.22
N ASP A 79 10.63 2.99 -13.06
CA ASP A 79 9.22 3.40 -13.21
C ASP A 79 8.47 3.38 -11.88
N TYR A 80 8.68 2.31 -11.10
CA TYR A 80 8.09 2.18 -9.78
C TYR A 80 8.61 3.26 -8.82
N GLU A 81 9.93 3.49 -8.78
CA GLU A 81 10.54 4.47 -7.88
C GLU A 81 10.07 5.90 -8.19
N ASP A 82 9.90 6.25 -9.46
CA ASP A 82 9.36 7.55 -9.86
C ASP A 82 7.92 7.74 -9.40
N MET A 83 7.07 6.72 -9.56
CA MET A 83 5.70 6.73 -9.03
C MET A 83 5.71 6.82 -7.51
N ARG A 84 6.52 6.02 -6.82
CA ARG A 84 6.64 6.01 -5.36
C ARG A 84 7.08 7.38 -4.84
N ARG A 85 8.07 8.00 -5.49
CA ARG A 85 8.57 9.34 -5.14
C ARG A 85 7.48 10.41 -5.27
N ARG A 86 6.64 10.29 -6.30
CA ARG A 86 5.58 11.29 -6.56
C ARG A 86 4.39 11.15 -5.62
N TYR A 87 3.95 9.92 -5.33
CA TYR A 87 2.67 9.68 -4.66
C TYR A 87 2.81 9.23 -3.20
N LEU A 88 3.81 8.40 -2.88
CA LEU A 88 3.96 7.85 -1.53
C LEU A 88 4.99 8.59 -0.68
N ALA A 89 6.06 9.10 -1.28
CA ALA A 89 7.12 9.79 -0.53
C ALA A 89 6.65 11.01 0.28
N PRO A 90 5.66 11.82 -0.16
CA PRO A 90 5.13 12.90 0.66
C PRO A 90 4.52 12.45 2.00
N TYR A 91 4.18 11.16 2.13
CA TYR A 91 3.53 10.56 3.30
C TYR A 91 4.37 9.45 3.93
N THR A 92 5.69 9.53 3.79
CA THR A 92 6.61 8.45 4.19
C THR A 92 6.45 8.08 5.66
N GLU A 93 6.32 9.06 6.55
CA GLU A 93 6.27 8.80 8.00
C GLU A 93 4.94 8.16 8.41
N GLU A 94 3.82 8.64 7.87
CA GLU A 94 2.50 8.03 8.07
C GLU A 94 2.51 6.58 7.57
N ILE A 95 3.02 6.34 6.36
CA ILE A 95 3.08 5.00 5.76
C ILE A 95 3.97 4.07 6.59
N LYS A 96 5.12 4.52 7.10
CA LYS A 96 5.98 3.71 7.97
C LYS A 96 5.25 3.29 9.25
N ILE A 97 4.54 4.21 9.90
CA ILE A 97 3.77 3.92 11.11
C ILE A 97 2.68 2.89 10.80
N LEU A 98 1.97 3.07 9.69
CA LEU A 98 0.93 2.14 9.24
C LEU A 98 1.49 0.73 8.97
N VAL A 99 2.60 0.63 8.24
CA VAL A 99 3.25 -0.67 7.94
C VAL A 99 3.72 -1.37 9.21
N ARG A 100 4.33 -0.62 10.14
CA ARG A 100 4.73 -1.17 11.45
C ARG A 100 3.51 -1.71 12.22
N LYS A 101 2.40 -0.97 12.21
CA LYS A 101 1.19 -1.43 12.89
C LYS A 101 0.57 -2.65 12.23
N VAL A 102 0.65 -2.78 10.90
CA VAL A 102 0.26 -4.01 10.19
C VAL A 102 1.13 -5.19 10.62
N GLU A 103 2.44 -5.00 10.78
CA GLU A 103 3.34 -6.04 11.27
C GLU A 103 2.95 -6.51 12.68
N GLU A 104 2.71 -5.58 13.60
CA GLU A 104 2.29 -5.90 14.98
C GLU A 104 0.96 -6.66 15.08
N GLU A 105 0.07 -6.53 14.08
CA GLU A 105 -1.30 -7.09 14.09
C GLU A 105 -1.44 -8.35 13.20
N THR A 106 -0.42 -8.70 12.42
CA THR A 106 -0.45 -9.85 11.49
C THR A 106 0.63 -10.90 11.77
N ASP A 107 1.29 -10.75 12.91
CA ASP A 107 2.24 -11.68 13.51
C ASP A 107 1.61 -12.46 14.67
#